data_AF-A0A9P2VMG8-F1
#
_entry.id   AF-A0A9P2VMG8-F1
#
_cell.length_a   1.000
_cell.length_b   1.000
_cell.length_c   1.000
_cell.angle_alpha   90.00
_cell.angle_beta   90.00
_cell.angle_gamma   90.00
#
_symmetry.space_group_name_H-M   'P 1'
#
loop_
_entity.id
_entity.type
_entity.pdbx_description
1 polymer ?
#
loop_
_entity_poly.entity_id
_entity_poly.type
_entity_poly.pdbx_seq_one_letter_code
_entity_poly.pdbx_strand_id
1 'polypeptide(L)'
;MPVDLTPYILSGVSFLSDIPQETLSEIRNQTIRGEAQIRLGELMVSIRPMQVNGYFMGSLNQDGLSNDNIQIGLQYIEHIERTLNHGSLTSREVTVLREIEMLENM
;
A
#
# COMPACT_ATOMS: atom_id res chain seq x y z
N MET A 1 4.83 3.28 15.48
CA MET A 1 5.84 2.21 15.33
C MET A 1 5.56 1.56 13.99
N PRO A 2 6.57 1.26 13.17
CA PRO A 2 6.32 0.64 11.89
C PRO A 2 5.75 -0.78 12.07
N VAL A 3 4.78 -1.14 11.24
CA VAL A 3 4.25 -2.52 11.13
C VAL A 3 5.24 -3.32 10.30
N ASP A 4 5.69 -4.46 10.83
CA ASP A 4 6.66 -5.30 10.13
C ASP A 4 5.96 -6.39 9.31
N LEU A 5 6.04 -6.28 7.99
CA LEU A 5 5.52 -7.27 7.05
C LEU A 5 6.63 -8.16 6.44
N THR A 6 7.88 -7.99 6.88
CA THR A 6 9.01 -8.86 6.49
C THR A 6 8.71 -10.35 6.62
N PRO A 7 8.02 -10.83 7.68
CA PRO A 7 7.69 -12.25 7.82
C PRO A 7 6.83 -12.82 6.68
N TYR A 8 6.13 -11.96 5.93
CA TYR A 8 5.24 -12.36 4.83
C TYR A 8 5.89 -12.25 3.45
N ILE A 9 7.17 -11.84 3.37
CA ILE A 9 7.89 -11.77 2.11
C ILE A 9 8.17 -13.18 1.59
N LEU A 10 7.83 -13.40 0.32
CA LEU A 10 8.12 -14.63 -0.40
C LEU A 10 9.27 -14.39 -1.39
N SER A 11 10.29 -15.24 -1.34
CA SER A 11 11.45 -15.13 -2.22
C SER A 11 11.07 -15.37 -3.69
N GLY A 12 11.48 -14.45 -4.57
CA GLY A 12 11.33 -14.60 -6.02
C GLY A 12 9.96 -14.21 -6.57
N VAL A 13 9.06 -13.63 -5.77
CA VAL A 13 7.74 -13.16 -6.20
C VAL A 13 7.42 -11.74 -5.68
N SER A 14 6.48 -11.08 -6.37
CA SER A 14 6.05 -9.70 -6.13
C SER A 14 4.86 -9.55 -5.17
N PHE A 15 4.41 -10.65 -4.55
CA PHE A 15 3.29 -10.67 -3.61
C PHE A 15 3.74 -11.18 -2.24
N LEU A 16 2.99 -10.79 -1.21
CA LEU A 16 3.18 -11.27 0.16
C LEU A 16 2.35 -12.53 0.38
N SER A 17 2.74 -13.34 1.35
CA SER A 17 1.89 -14.43 1.84
C SER A 17 0.65 -13.88 2.57
N ASP A 18 -0.25 -14.77 2.98
CA ASP A 18 -1.50 -14.36 3.63
C ASP A 18 -1.23 -13.57 4.92
N ILE A 19 -1.47 -12.25 4.85
CA ILE A 19 -1.32 -11.33 5.98
C ILE A 19 -2.55 -11.47 6.89
N PRO A 20 -2.36 -11.70 8.20
CA PRO A 20 -3.46 -11.76 9.16
C PRO A 20 -4.31 -10.49 9.18
N GLN A 21 -5.62 -10.67 9.36
CA GLN A 21 -6.59 -9.56 9.40
C GLN A 21 -6.33 -8.57 10.54
N GLU A 22 -5.75 -9.04 11.65
CA GLU A 22 -5.32 -8.19 12.76
C GLU A 22 -4.22 -7.20 12.35
N THR A 23 -3.22 -7.65 11.59
CA THR A 23 -2.14 -6.82 11.07
C THR A 23 -2.67 -5.79 10.08
N LEU A 24 -3.59 -6.21 9.18
CA LEU A 24 -4.25 -5.29 8.26
C LEU A 24 -5.09 -4.24 9.00
N SER A 25 -5.77 -4.65 10.07
CA SER A 25 -6.54 -3.74 10.93
C SER A 25 -5.65 -2.74 11.66
N GLU A 26 -4.47 -3.17 12.12
CA GLU A 26 -3.48 -2.27 12.72
C GLU A 26 -3.01 -1.22 11.71
N ILE A 27 -2.68 -1.61 10.48
CA ILE A 27 -2.30 -0.68 9.41
C ILE A 27 -3.40 0.36 9.20
N ARG A 28 -4.67 -0.07 9.07
CA ARG A 28 -5.82 0.84 8.93
C ARG A 28 -5.98 1.79 10.12
N ASN A 29 -5.72 1.32 11.34
CA ASN A 29 -5.80 2.16 12.53
C ASN A 29 -4.67 3.19 12.60
N GLN A 30 -3.47 2.84 12.14
CA GLN A 30 -2.34 3.76 12.09
C GLN A 30 -2.56 4.85 11.03
N THR A 31 -3.11 4.52 9.86
CA THR A 31 -3.37 5.50 8.80
C THR A 31 -4.41 6.56 9.21
N ILE A 32 -5.39 6.23 10.06
CA ILE A 32 -6.33 7.22 10.63
C ILE A 32 -5.60 8.33 11.40
N ARG A 33 -4.42 8.03 11.97
CA ARG A 33 -3.61 9.00 12.73
C ARG A 33 -2.66 9.82 11.84
N GLY A 34 -2.65 9.57 10.53
CA GLY A 34 -1.83 10.27 9.54
C GLY A 34 -1.30 9.32 8.47
N GLU A 35 -0.33 8.49 8.84
CA GLU A 35 0.27 7.49 7.96
C GLU A 35 0.69 6.25 8.75
N ALA A 36 0.68 5.10 8.09
CA ALA A 36 1.22 3.85 8.61
C ALA A 36 2.56 3.57 7.93
N GLN A 37 3.61 3.47 8.73
CA GLN A 37 4.93 3.07 8.25
C GLN A 37 4.99 1.53 8.25
N ILE A 38 5.39 0.95 7.14
CA ILE A 38 5.49 -0.50 6.93
C ILE A 38 6.93 -0.85 6.60
N ARG A 39 7.46 -1.87 7.28
CA ARG A 39 8.77 -2.45 6.98
C ARG A 39 8.59 -3.71 6.13
N LEU A 40 9.35 -3.80 5.04
CA LEU A 40 9.42 -4.94 4.13
C LEU A 40 10.90 -5.30 3.91
N GLY A 41 11.45 -6.15 4.78
CA GLY A 41 12.88 -6.38 4.85
C GLY A 41 13.62 -5.10 5.20
N GLU A 42 14.42 -4.62 4.25
CA GLU A 42 15.17 -3.36 4.37
C GLU A 42 14.41 -2.15 3.78
N LEU A 43 13.25 -2.37 3.16
CA LEU A 43 12.44 -1.32 2.57
C LEU A 43 11.47 -0.72 3.60
N MET A 44 11.34 0.61 3.55
CA MET A 44 10.35 1.36 4.32
C MET A 44 9.31 1.95 3.37
N VAL A 45 8.05 1.61 3.59
CA VAL A 45 6.90 2.05 2.81
C VAL A 45 5.95 2.83 3.71
N SER A 46 5.43 3.95 3.23
CA SER A 46 4.37 4.70 3.92
C SER A 46 3.03 4.48 3.23
N ILE A 47 2.03 4.05 4.00
CA ILE A 47 0.63 3.93 3.58
C ILE A 47 -0.15 5.11 4.16
N ARG A 48 -0.94 5.78 3.33
CA ARG A 48 -1.79 6.90 3.71
C ARG A 48 -3.24 6.67 3.26
N PRO A 49 -4.24 7.19 4.00
CA PRO A 49 -5.60 7.15 3.52
C PRO A 49 -5.76 8.04 2.28
N MET A 50 -6.53 7.58 1.30
CA MET A 50 -6.94 8.41 0.15
C MET A 50 -8.09 9.33 0.56
N GLN A 51 -8.41 10.30 -0.31
CA GLN A 51 -9.59 11.16 -0.14
C GLN A 51 -10.91 10.39 -0.24
N VAL A 52 -10.90 9.23 -0.91
CA VAL A 52 -12.04 8.30 -0.98
C VAL A 52 -11.99 7.37 0.23
N ASN A 53 -13.03 7.40 1.05
CA ASN A 53 -13.10 6.58 2.27
C ASN A 53 -12.96 5.08 1.96
N GLY A 54 -12.18 4.39 2.77
CA GLY A 54 -11.93 2.95 2.62
C GLY A 54 -10.82 2.60 1.61
N TYR A 55 -10.17 3.61 1.02
CA TYR A 55 -9.04 3.41 0.12
C TYR A 55 -7.75 4.00 0.68
N PHE A 56 -6.64 3.36 0.33
CA PHE A 56 -5.30 3.63 0.82
C PHE A 56 -4.34 3.71 -0.37
N MET A 57 -3.34 4.56 -0.24
CA MET A 57 -2.25 4.71 -1.20
C MET A 57 -0.91 4.43 -0.52
N GLY A 58 -0.03 3.70 -1.19
CA GLY A 58 1.33 3.47 -0.76
C GLY A 58 2.33 4.42 -1.40
N SER A 59 3.43 4.65 -0.71
CA SER A 59 4.54 5.46 -1.19
C SER A 59 5.86 4.88 -0.69
N LEU A 60 6.87 4.89 -1.56
CA LEU A 60 8.22 4.43 -1.26
C LEU A 60 9.13 5.66 -1.19
N ASN A 61 9.91 5.79 -0.12
CA ASN A 61 11.04 6.73 -0.15
C ASN A 61 12.16 6.09 -0.99
N GLN A 62 12.43 6.68 -2.16
CA GLN A 62 13.35 6.12 -3.15
C GLN A 62 14.79 6.57 -2.96
N ASP A 63 15.04 7.52 -2.05
CA ASP A 63 16.35 8.13 -1.86
C ASP A 63 17.40 7.07 -1.45
N GLY A 64 18.40 6.88 -2.31
CA GLY A 64 19.49 5.94 -2.08
C GLY A 64 19.15 4.47 -2.34
N LEU A 65 17.97 4.14 -2.89
CA LEU A 65 17.62 2.79 -3.27
C LEU A 65 18.13 2.43 -4.69
N SER A 66 18.46 1.16 -4.90
CA SER A 66 18.73 0.62 -6.24
C SER A 66 17.44 0.53 -7.06
N ASN A 67 17.57 0.48 -8.39
CA ASN A 67 16.41 0.31 -9.27
C ASN A 67 15.62 -0.97 -8.97
N ASP A 68 16.32 -2.07 -8.64
CA ASP A 68 15.69 -3.33 -8.27
C ASP A 68 14.88 -3.19 -6.98
N ASN A 69 15.43 -2.50 -5.98
CA ASN A 69 14.74 -2.20 -4.72
C ASN A 69 13.52 -1.30 -4.93
N ILE A 70 13.61 -0.32 -5.85
CA ILE A 70 12.50 0.53 -6.23
C ILE A 70 11.41 -0.30 -6.90
N GLN A 71 11.76 -1.14 -7.88
CA GLN A 71 10.80 -1.97 -8.60
C GLN A 71 10.09 -2.94 -7.66
N ILE A 72 10.84 -3.65 -6.81
CA ILE A 72 10.29 -4.58 -5.82
C ILE A 72 9.43 -3.83 -4.80
N GLY A 73 9.88 -2.68 -4.31
CA GLY A 73 9.12 -1.86 -3.37
C GLY A 73 7.78 -1.37 -3.96
N LEU A 74 7.76 -0.95 -5.22
CA LEU A 74 6.54 -0.56 -5.92
C LEU A 74 5.59 -1.74 -6.13
N GLN A 75 6.12 -2.93 -6.43
CA GLN A 75 5.31 -4.14 -6.54
C GLN A 75 4.67 -4.54 -5.20
N TYR A 76 5.42 -4.47 -4.10
CA TYR A 76 4.85 -4.71 -2.78
C TYR A 76 3.83 -3.65 -2.37
N ILE A 77 4.03 -2.38 -2.75
CA ILE A 77 3.01 -1.34 -2.58
C ILE A 77 1.74 -1.72 -3.32
N GLU A 78 1.82 -2.13 -4.59
CA GLU A 78 0.64 -2.56 -5.36
C GLU A 78 -0.09 -3.70 -4.64
N HIS A 79 0.65 -4.71 -4.18
CA HIS A 79 0.07 -5.83 -3.46
C HIS A 79 -0.60 -5.42 -2.14
N ILE A 80 0.03 -4.53 -1.37
CA ILE A 80 -0.54 -3.99 -0.12
C ILE A 80 -1.81 -3.18 -0.41
N GLU A 81 -1.79 -2.32 -1.43
CA GLU A 81 -2.97 -1.56 -1.85
C GLU A 81 -4.13 -2.49 -2.21
N ARG A 82 -3.89 -3.50 -3.06
CA ARG A 82 -4.93 -4.48 -3.44
C ARG A 82 -5.44 -5.30 -2.26
N THR A 83 -4.62 -5.52 -1.23
CA THR A 83 -5.01 -6.24 -0.02
C THR A 83 -5.84 -5.36 0.92
N LEU A 84 -5.56 -4.07 1.00
CA LEU A 84 -6.25 -3.13 1.88
C LEU A 84 -7.53 -2.56 1.26
N ASN A 85 -7.52 -2.29 -0.04
CA ASN A 85 -8.55 -1.54 -0.74
C ASN A 85 -9.76 -2.40 -1.11
N HIS A 86 -10.93 -1.78 -1.10
CA HIS A 86 -12.16 -2.41 -1.56
C HIS A 86 -12.06 -2.79 -3.05
N GLY A 87 -12.49 -4.02 -3.38
CA GLY A 87 -12.46 -4.53 -4.76
C GLY A 87 -11.06 -4.86 -5.28
N SER A 88 -10.05 -4.95 -4.40
CA SER A 88 -8.66 -5.23 -4.78
C SER A 88 -8.08 -4.25 -5.79
N LEU A 89 -8.43 -2.97 -5.64
CA LEU A 89 -7.99 -1.89 -6.51
C LEU A 89 -6.71 -1.24 -6.01
N THR A 90 -5.86 -0.84 -6.94
CA THR A 90 -4.73 0.06 -6.70
C THR A 90 -5.21 1.50 -6.49
N SER A 91 -4.41 2.32 -5.83
CA SER A 91 -4.69 3.75 -5.66
C SER A 91 -4.84 4.47 -7.00
N ARG A 92 -4.09 4.04 -8.02
CA ARG A 92 -4.21 4.54 -9.40
C ARG A 92 -5.57 4.21 -10.01
N GLU A 93 -6.04 2.96 -9.91
CA GLU A 93 -7.36 2.55 -10.42
C GLU A 93 -8.49 3.34 -9.72
N VAL A 94 -8.39 3.51 -8.40
CA VAL A 94 -9.33 4.32 -7.62
C VAL A 94 -9.36 5.77 -8.09
N THR A 95 -8.18 6.34 -8.36
CA THR A 95 -8.06 7.72 -8.86
C THR A 95 -8.75 7.88 -10.22
N VAL A 96 -8.50 6.95 -11.16
CA VAL A 96 -9.13 6.98 -12.49
C VAL A 96 -10.65 6.87 -12.40
N LEU A 97 -11.16 5.95 -11.58
CA LEU A 97 -12.62 5.81 -11.37
C LEU A 97 -13.22 7.10 -10.79
N ARG A 98 -12.53 7.71 -9.82
CA ARG A 98 -12.97 8.96 -9.21
C ARG A 98 -12.97 10.14 -10.19
N GLU A 99 -11.97 10.20 -11.08
CA GLU A 99 -11.91 11.21 -12.14
C GLU A 99 -13.08 11.10 -13.12
N ILE A 100 -13.42 9.87 -13.53
CA ILE A 100 -14.58 9.60 -14.39
C ILE A 100 -15.89 10.04 -13.71
N GLU A 101 -16.09 9.65 -12.44
CA GLU A 101 -17.27 10.07 -11.67
C GLU A 101 -17.41 11.59 -11.57
N MET A 102 -16.29 12.31 -11.42
CA MET A 102 -16.32 13.77 -11.34
C MET A 102 -16.72 14.40 -12.68
N LEU A 103 -16.31 13.83 -13.81
CA LEU A 103 -16.70 14.31 -15.14
C LEU A 103 -18.17 14.05 -15.45
N GLU A 104 -18.72 12.91 -15.03
CA GLU A 104 -20.15 12.58 -15.25
C GLU A 104 -21.10 13.43 -14.41
N ASN A 105 -20.63 13.98 -13.29
CA ASN A 105 -21.41 14.81 -12.37
C ASN A 105 -21.24 16.32 -12.59
N MET A 106 -20.56 16.73 -13.66
CA MET A 106 -20.40 18.13 -14.11
C MET A 106 -21.44 18.50 -15.17
#